data_AF-A0A3C0X1W5-F1
#
_entry.id   AF-A0A3C0X1W5-F1
#
_cell.length_a   1.000
_cell.length_b   1.000
_cell.length_c   1.000
_cell.angle_alpha   90.00
_cell.angle_beta   90.00
_cell.angle_gamma   90.00
#
_symmetry.space_group_name_H-M   'P 1'
#
loop_
_entity.id
_entity.type
_entity.pdbx_description
1 polymer ?
#
loop_
_entity_poly.entity_id
_entity_poly.type
_entity_poly.pdbx_seq_one_letter_code
_entity_poly.pdbx_strand_id
1 'polypeptide(L)' 'LKIKNTDCPEFSAVKKILSKYHGKTGVIIYCTETGKKLEAPESLKITPNQSLFDGLYRILGEQNVKFIK' A
#
# COMPACT_ATOMS: atom_id res chain seq x y z
N LEU A 1 -1.99 -1.30 -4.38
CA LEU A 1 -1.79 0.13 -4.06
C LEU A 1 -1.20 0.81 -5.29
N LYS A 2 -1.87 1.81 -5.85
CA LYS A 2 -1.31 2.62 -6.95
C LYS A 2 -0.65 3.84 -6.34
N ILE A 3 0.63 4.03 -6.63
CA ILE A 3 1.40 5.20 -6.23
C ILE A 3 2.00 5.82 -7.48
N LYS A 4 2.22 7.14 -7.49
CA LYS A 4 2.93 7.78 -8.59
C LYS A 4 4.37 7.25 -8.67
N ASN A 5 5.10 7.41 -7.58
CA ASN A 5 6.47 6.94 -7.47
C ASN A 5 6.77 6.44 -6.04
N THR A 6 7.82 5.63 -5.90
CA THR A 6 8.31 5.18 -4.58
C THR A 6 8.95 6.30 -3.77
N ASP A 7 9.26 7.43 -4.40
CA ASP A 7 9.82 8.62 -3.75
C ASP A 7 8.74 9.67 -3.38
N CYS A 8 7.46 9.28 -3.40
CA CYS A 8 6.37 10.18 -3.01
C CYS A 8 6.12 10.16 -1.49
N PRO A 9 5.71 11.29 -0.88
CA PRO A 9 5.37 11.35 0.54
C PRO A 9 4.22 10.38 0.90
N GLU A 10 3.30 10.14 -0.04
CA GLU A 10 2.23 9.16 0.08
C GLU A 10 2.77 7.74 0.32
N PHE A 11 3.85 7.35 -0.37
CA PHE A 11 4.43 6.02 -0.23
C PHE A 11 5.09 5.82 1.14
N SER A 12 5.77 6.85 1.63
CA SER A 12 6.35 6.85 2.98
C SER A 12 5.27 6.70 4.06
N ALA A 13 4.14 7.42 3.89
CA ALA A 13 2.99 7.31 4.78
C ALA A 13 2.32 5.92 4.71
N VAL A 14 2.13 5.39 3.50
CA VAL A 14 1.64 4.02 3.26
C VAL A 14 2.53 3.00 3.95
N LYS A 15 3.86 3.05 3.75
CA LYS A 15 4.82 2.16 4.43
C LYS A 15 4.67 2.23 5.95
N LYS A 16 4.55 3.43 6.53
CA LYS A 16 4.33 3.61 7.97
C LYS A 16 3.05 2.91 8.45
N ILE A 17 1.94 3.03 7.71
CA ILE A 17 0.70 2.32 8.04
C ILE A 17 0.92 0.81 7.90
N LEU A 18 1.47 0.34 6.78
CA LEU A 18 1.67 -1.09 6.54
C LEU A 18 2.54 -1.73 7.64
N SER A 19 3.63 -1.09 8.03
CA SER A 19 4.49 -1.54 9.14
C SER A 19 3.79 -1.55 10.50
N LYS A 20 2.69 -0.81 10.67
CA LYS A 20 1.89 -0.84 11.90
C LYS A 20 0.92 -2.02 11.96
N TYR A 21 0.52 -2.54 10.80
CA TYR A 21 -0.50 -3.58 10.67
C TYR A 21 0.10 -4.88 10.10
N HIS A 22 1.27 -5.31 10.59
CA HIS A 22 1.92 -6.54 10.14
C HIS A 22 0.99 -7.75 10.10
N GLY A 23 1.15 -8.58 9.08
CA GLY A 23 0.31 -9.76 8.88
C GLY A 23 0.83 -10.71 7.82
N LYS A 24 -0.08 -11.50 7.25
CA LYS A 24 0.25 -12.55 6.27
C LYS A 24 -0.12 -12.17 4.83
N THR A 25 -0.84 -11.07 4.63
CA THR A 25 -1.38 -10.70 3.32
C THR A 25 -0.34 -9.91 2.54
N GLY A 26 -0.04 -10.38 1.34
CA GLY A 26 0.87 -9.71 0.41
C GLY A 26 0.33 -8.35 -0.02
N VAL A 27 1.22 -7.37 -0.15
CA VAL A 27 0.88 -6.03 -0.62
C VAL A 27 1.54 -5.82 -1.97
N ILE A 28 0.76 -5.49 -2.98
CA ILE A 28 1.27 -5.16 -4.31
C ILE A 28 1.20 -3.66 -4.50
N ILE A 29 2.34 -3.06 -4.79
CA ILE A 29 2.49 -1.64 -5.09
C ILE A 29 2.66 -1.50 -6.60
N TYR A 30 1.85 -0.64 -7.22
CA TYR A 30 1.91 -0.33 -8.63
C TYR A 30 2.41 1.11 -8.77
N CYS A 31 3.59 1.29 -9.36
CA CYS A 31 4.08 2.60 -9.75
C CYS A 31 3.46 2.98 -11.08
N THR A 32 2.65 4.04 -11.12
CA THR A 32 2.08 4.54 -12.36
C THR A 32 3.11 5.27 -13.22
N GLU A 33 4.15 5.86 -12.61
CA GLU A 33 5.18 6.62 -13.32
C GLU A 33 6.15 5.71 -14.09
N THR A 34 6.52 4.56 -13.52
CA THR A 34 7.36 3.55 -14.19
C THR A 34 6.57 2.40 -14.82
N GLY A 35 5.26 2.33 -14.58
CA GLY A 35 4.40 1.23 -15.01
C GLY A 35 4.70 -0.12 -14.34
N LYS A 36 5.59 -0.16 -13.34
CA LYS A 36 6.06 -1.40 -12.71
C LYS A 36 5.18 -1.78 -11.52
N LYS A 37 4.97 -3.09 -11.36
CA LYS A 37 4.42 -3.70 -10.14
C LYS A 37 5.58 -4.15 -9.26
N LEU A 38 5.57 -3.71 -8.02
CA LEU A 38 6.50 -4.09 -6.97
C LEU A 38 5.70 -4.88 -5.92
N GLU A 39 6.10 -6.11 -5.69
CA GLU A 39 5.63 -6.83 -4.51
C GLU A 39 6.34 -6.30 -3.28
N ALA A 40 5.56 -5.98 -2.26
CA ALA A 40 6.12 -5.61 -0.99
C ALA A 40 6.79 -6.85 -0.36
N PRO A 41 7.96 -6.68 0.28
CA PRO A 41 8.63 -7.76 0.99
C PRO A 41 7.74 -8.31 2.11
N GLU A 42 8.08 -9.50 2.62
CA GLU A 42 7.31 -10.14 3.69
C GLU A 42 7.18 -9.28 4.96
N SER A 43 8.18 -8.44 5.22
CA SER A 43 8.19 -7.46 6.30
C SER A 43 7.19 -6.31 6.10
N LEU A 44 6.52 -6.22 4.95
CA LEU A 44 5.45 -5.26 4.67
C LEU A 44 4.12 -5.96 4.39
N LYS A 45 4.04 -7.27 4.65
CA LYS A 45 2.77 -7.99 4.65
C LYS A 45 1.90 -7.44 5.76
N ILE A 46 0.61 -7.30 5.46
CA ILE A 46 -0.35 -6.73 6.40
C ILE A 46 -1.48 -7.70 6.73
N THR A 47 -2.21 -7.37 7.78
CA THR A 47 -3.50 -8.00 8.04
C THR A 47 -4.59 -7.07 7.50
N PRO A 48 -5.45 -7.53 6.57
CA PRO A 48 -6.53 -6.72 6.01
C PRO A 48 -7.46 -6.32 7.15
N ASN A 49 -7.54 -5.02 7.38
CA ASN A 49 -8.35 -4.42 8.43
C ASN A 49 -8.98 -3.14 7.88
N GLN A 50 -10.23 -2.87 8.25
CA GLN A 50 -10.95 -1.68 7.78
C GLN A 50 -10.23 -0.39 8.13
N SER A 51 -9.66 -0.27 9.34
CA SER A 51 -8.88 0.91 9.73
C SER A 51 -7.60 1.10 8.89
N LEU A 52 -7.00 0.01 8.41
CA LEU A 52 -5.85 0.09 7.49
C LEU A 52 -6.30 0.60 6.12
N PHE A 53 -7.40 0.06 5.59
CA PHE A 53 -7.95 0.54 4.32
C PHE A 53 -8.34 2.01 4.41
N ASP A 54 -9.02 2.44 5.47
CA ASP A 54 -9.41 3.83 5.69
C ASP A 54 -8.21 4.79 5.68
N GLY A 55 -7.12 4.41 6.37
CA GLY A 55 -5.86 5.16 6.35
C GLY A 55 -5.21 5.20 4.95
N LEU A 56 -5.24 4.08 4.23
CA LEU A 56 -4.72 4.00 2.86
C LEU A 56 -5.57 4.83 1.89
N TYR A 57 -6.90 4.80 2.02
CA TYR A 57 -7.84 5.59 1.22
C TYR A 57 -7.65 7.08 1.47
N ARG A 58 -7.36 7.49 2.70
CA ARG A 58 -7.10 8.89 3.03
C ARG A 58 -5.78 9.40 2.47
N ILE A 59 -4.78 8.53 2.29
CA ILE A 59 -3.47 8.89 1.72
C ILE A 59 -3.47 8.81 0.19
N LEU A 60 -3.88 7.67 -0.36
CA LEU A 60 -3.80 7.39 -1.79
C LEU A 60 -5.09 7.68 -2.54
N GLY A 61 -6.24 7.74 -1.86
CA GLY A 61 -7.55 7.73 -2.47
C GLY A 61 -8.08 6.30 -2.68
N GLU A 62 -9.38 6.13 -2.52
CA GLU A 62 -10.08 4.83 -2.61
C GLU A 62 -9.82 4.11 -3.95
N GLN A 63 -9.85 4.87 -5.04
CA GLN A 63 -9.55 4.40 -6.40
C GLN A 63 -8.13 3.81 -6.59
N ASN A 64 -7.19 4.18 -5.73
CA ASN A 64 -5.79 3.75 -5.79
C ASN A 64 -5.51 2.55 -4.87
N VAL A 65 -6.46 2.14 -4.04
CA VAL A 65 -6.31 1.04 -3.12
C VAL A 65 -7.26 -0.08 -3.54
N LYS A 66 -6.69 -1.12 -4.15
CA LYS A 66 -7.41 -2.36 -4.46
C LYS A 66 -7.02 -3.46 -3.49
N PHE A 67 -8.02 -4.05 -2.86
CA PHE A 67 -7.89 -5.34 -2.20
C PHE A 67 -8.13 -6.44 -3.24
N ILE A 68 -7.18 -7.37 -3.34
CA ILE A 68 -7.31 -8.57 -4.15
C ILE A 68 -7.41 -9.70 -3.14
N LYS A 69 -8.56 -10.39 -3.15
CA LYS A 69 -8.88 -11.49 -2.24
C LYS A 69 -8.36 -12.81 -2.78
#